data_AF-A0A9D8QWK0-F1
#
_entry.id   AF-A0A9D8QWK0-F1
#
_cell.length_a   1.000
_cell.length_b   1.000
_cell.length_c   1.000
_cell.angle_alpha   90.00
_cell.angle_beta   90.00
_cell.angle_gamma   90.00
#
_symmetry.space_group_name_H-M   'P 1'
#
loop_
_entity.id
_entity.type
_entity.pdbx_description
1 polymer ?
#
loop_
_entity_poly.entity_id
_entity_poly.type
_entity_poly.pdbx_seq_one_letter_code
_entity_poly.pdbx_strand_id
1 'polypeptide(L)'
;MRKTIDIDKLFEAFVRSELASGKVKLTEDDWSDMIPELYARFEKAPLKELGGMTVVEYFDNEPSIKELWLKYIENGVPLNDYVINAVADKVPVGEIAALLNEDADEEVLLSAIEIMRRKDTKSVVNSYIDLLFSKKVCHHVKDEIVEDLCYCADDVADKILSRVDEKSADGTVAEILSNVKKKDDRIKRILLGGLKTKNKVPEYSAYLVNYDDESCLAEMLAFLPMVDDYVSYKELKMAIEALGGSVTGDRDFSQDKNYIRIKAAENDIDKKGE
;
A
#
# COMPACT_ATOMS: atom_id res chain seq x y z
N MET A 1 32.05 8.50 0.42
CA MET A 1 31.02 7.85 -0.39
C MET A 1 31.52 6.54 -0.98
N ARG A 2 30.96 5.47 -0.45
CA ARG A 2 31.09 4.07 -0.87
C ARG A 2 30.46 3.82 -2.24
N LYS A 3 30.61 2.59 -2.72
CA LYS A 3 30.04 2.14 -3.99
C LYS A 3 28.61 1.64 -3.76
N THR A 4 27.77 1.75 -4.78
CA THR A 4 26.48 1.06 -4.80
C THR A 4 26.73 -0.43 -4.99
N ILE A 5 26.18 -1.27 -4.11
CA ILE A 5 26.33 -2.72 -4.13
C ILE A 5 24.95 -3.36 -4.03
N ASP A 6 24.68 -4.27 -4.96
CA ASP A 6 23.49 -5.11 -4.95
C ASP A 6 23.61 -6.16 -3.84
N ILE A 7 22.93 -5.90 -2.72
CA ILE A 7 23.02 -6.74 -1.52
C ILE A 7 22.35 -8.10 -1.74
N ASP A 8 21.31 -8.18 -2.55
CA ASP A 8 20.62 -9.44 -2.87
C ASP A 8 21.55 -10.36 -3.65
N LYS A 9 22.23 -9.84 -4.69
CA LYS A 9 23.27 -10.61 -5.41
C LYS A 9 24.41 -11.04 -4.48
N LEU A 10 24.76 -10.21 -3.50
CA LEU A 10 25.80 -10.53 -2.54
C LEU A 10 25.34 -11.65 -1.58
N PHE A 11 24.08 -11.63 -1.15
CA PHE A 11 23.46 -12.68 -0.36
C PHE A 11 23.38 -14.00 -1.14
N GLU A 12 22.95 -13.97 -2.40
CA GLU A 12 22.94 -15.15 -3.28
C GLU A 12 24.33 -15.79 -3.39
N ALA A 13 25.37 -14.98 -3.59
CA ALA A 13 26.75 -15.45 -3.64
C ALA A 13 27.19 -16.06 -2.31
N PHE A 14 26.81 -15.45 -1.18
CA PHE A 14 27.06 -15.97 0.15
C PHE A 14 26.42 -17.35 0.37
N VAL A 15 25.13 -17.51 0.04
CA VAL A 15 24.41 -18.79 0.15
C VAL A 15 25.08 -19.86 -0.71
N ARG A 16 25.45 -19.54 -1.97
CA ARG A 16 26.17 -20.48 -2.85
C ARG A 16 27.49 -20.96 -2.25
N SER A 17 28.23 -20.04 -1.62
CA SER A 17 29.50 -20.37 -0.94
C SER A 17 29.28 -21.29 0.28
N GLU A 18 28.27 -21.00 1.11
CA GLU A 18 27.95 -21.84 2.27
C GLU A 18 27.53 -23.27 1.86
N LEU A 19 26.76 -23.40 0.78
CA LEU A 19 26.39 -24.70 0.19
C LEU A 19 27.61 -25.46 -0.34
N ALA A 20 28.48 -24.79 -1.12
CA ALA A 20 29.68 -25.41 -1.67
C ALA A 20 30.66 -25.89 -0.58
N SER A 21 30.70 -25.19 0.55
CA SER A 21 31.54 -25.55 1.70
C SER A 21 30.99 -26.73 2.53
N GLY A 22 29.77 -27.19 2.25
CA GLY A 22 29.12 -28.28 2.98
C GLY A 22 28.68 -27.92 4.40
N LYS A 23 28.78 -26.64 4.81
CA LYS A 23 28.23 -26.10 6.07
C LYS A 23 26.71 -26.12 6.11
N VAL A 24 26.10 -26.31 4.95
CA VAL A 24 24.66 -26.34 4.74
C VAL A 24 24.34 -27.53 3.83
N LYS A 25 23.41 -28.39 4.25
CA LYS A 25 22.88 -29.50 3.45
C LYS A 25 21.40 -29.25 3.22
N LEU A 26 20.93 -29.49 1.99
CA LEU A 26 19.56 -29.16 1.59
C LEU A 26 18.73 -30.43 1.41
N THR A 27 17.55 -30.43 2.02
CA THR A 27 16.35 -31.07 1.47
C THR A 27 15.32 -29.97 1.13
N GLU A 28 14.38 -30.23 0.20
CA GLU A 28 13.44 -29.20 -0.27
C GLU A 28 12.54 -28.66 0.84
N ASP A 29 12.27 -29.44 1.88
CA ASP A 29 11.42 -29.07 3.02
C ASP A 29 12.13 -28.15 4.06
N ASP A 30 13.46 -27.99 4.00
CA ASP A 30 14.24 -27.24 5.00
C ASP A 30 14.45 -25.74 4.65
N TRP A 31 14.09 -25.30 3.44
CA TRP A 31 14.43 -23.95 2.96
C TRP A 31 13.77 -22.82 3.75
N SER A 32 12.51 -23.01 4.18
CA SER A 32 11.77 -21.98 4.92
C SER A 32 12.43 -21.67 6.27
N ASP A 33 12.97 -22.69 6.95
CA ASP A 33 13.62 -22.54 8.24
C ASP A 33 15.07 -22.05 8.11
N MET A 34 15.73 -22.41 7.02
CA MET A 34 17.14 -22.09 6.79
C MET A 34 17.40 -20.68 6.28
N ILE A 35 16.48 -20.09 5.50
CA ILE A 35 16.66 -18.74 4.94
C ILE A 35 16.89 -17.69 6.05
N PRO A 36 16.08 -17.65 7.13
CA PRO A 36 16.33 -16.73 8.24
C PRO A 36 17.73 -16.91 8.87
N GLU A 37 18.18 -18.15 9.08
CA GLU A 37 19.51 -18.42 9.63
C GLU A 37 20.65 -18.01 8.69
N LEU A 38 20.47 -18.20 7.38
CA LEU A 38 21.41 -17.76 6.36
C LEU A 38 21.52 -16.24 6.33
N TYR A 39 20.40 -15.53 6.38
CA TYR A 39 20.39 -14.06 6.48
C TYR A 39 21.09 -13.57 7.75
N ALA A 40 20.77 -14.15 8.91
CA ALA A 40 21.39 -13.76 10.18
C ALA A 40 22.92 -14.01 10.20
N ARG A 41 23.40 -15.04 9.49
CA ARG A 41 24.84 -15.27 9.30
C ARG A 41 25.45 -14.28 8.32
N PHE A 42 24.78 -14.02 7.21
CA PHE A 42 25.21 -13.06 6.20
C PHE A 42 25.40 -11.66 6.79
N GLU A 43 24.43 -11.19 7.60
CA GLU A 43 24.49 -9.92 8.31
C GLU A 43 25.71 -9.76 9.21
N LYS A 44 26.18 -10.87 9.80
CA LYS A 44 27.31 -10.88 10.74
C LYS A 44 28.64 -11.21 10.08
N ALA A 45 28.63 -11.63 8.82
CA ALA A 45 29.84 -12.02 8.11
C ALA A 45 30.56 -10.79 7.55
N PRO A 46 31.85 -10.60 7.86
CA PRO A 46 32.67 -9.63 7.15
C PRO A 46 32.88 -10.07 5.70
N LEU A 47 32.54 -9.20 4.75
CA LEU A 47 32.58 -9.53 3.31
C LEU A 47 33.69 -8.76 2.60
N LYS A 48 34.44 -9.45 1.74
CA LYS A 48 35.56 -8.85 1.00
C LYS A 48 35.09 -7.73 0.07
N GLU A 49 33.93 -7.92 -0.55
CA GLU A 49 33.24 -6.98 -1.43
C GLU A 49 32.89 -5.67 -0.69
N LEU A 50 32.69 -5.75 0.62
CA LEU A 50 32.42 -4.63 1.52
C LEU A 50 33.69 -4.11 2.22
N GLY A 51 34.87 -4.51 1.76
CA GLY A 51 36.14 -4.10 2.36
C GLY A 51 36.44 -4.75 3.71
N GLY A 52 35.85 -5.92 3.98
CA GLY A 52 35.99 -6.63 5.24
C GLY A 52 35.04 -6.13 6.34
N MET A 53 34.01 -5.37 5.97
CA MET A 53 32.93 -4.96 6.87
C MET A 53 31.74 -5.92 6.77
N THR A 54 30.89 -5.93 7.78
CA THR A 54 29.53 -6.48 7.64
C THR A 54 28.65 -5.56 6.79
N VAL A 55 27.49 -6.06 6.35
CA VAL A 55 26.52 -5.26 5.59
C VAL A 55 26.06 -4.05 6.41
N VAL A 56 25.76 -4.26 7.69
CA VAL A 56 25.35 -3.20 8.62
C VAL A 56 26.44 -2.15 8.75
N GLU A 57 27.68 -2.55 9.06
CA GLU A 57 28.83 -1.64 9.16
C GLU A 57 29.08 -0.86 7.86
N TYR A 58 28.82 -1.47 6.71
CA TYR A 58 28.99 -0.85 5.40
C TYR A 58 28.01 0.30 5.13
N PHE A 59 26.83 0.33 5.74
CA PHE A 59 25.94 1.49 5.64
C PHE A 59 26.05 2.40 6.87
N ASP A 60 26.28 1.84 8.06
CA ASP A 60 26.46 2.57 9.31
C ASP A 60 27.70 3.45 9.34
N ASN A 61 28.76 3.08 8.65
CA ASN A 61 29.96 3.90 8.59
C ASN A 61 30.01 4.85 7.37
N GLU A 62 28.93 5.01 6.60
CA GLU A 62 28.93 5.87 5.41
C GLU A 62 28.60 7.32 5.81
N PRO A 63 29.54 8.27 5.67
CA PRO A 63 29.30 9.67 6.02
C PRO A 63 28.36 10.39 5.04
N SER A 64 28.30 9.95 3.79
CA SER A 64 27.47 10.54 2.73
C SER A 64 26.33 9.59 2.35
N ILE A 65 25.57 9.14 3.35
CA ILE A 65 24.55 8.09 3.17
C ILE A 65 23.41 8.55 2.26
N LYS A 66 23.06 9.85 2.31
CA LYS A 66 22.07 10.46 1.41
C LYS A 66 22.51 10.39 -0.04
N GLU A 67 23.76 10.80 -0.32
CA GLU A 67 24.31 10.74 -1.66
C GLU A 67 24.47 9.29 -2.15
N LEU A 68 24.82 8.37 -1.26
CA LEU A 68 24.86 6.95 -1.58
C LEU A 68 23.47 6.43 -1.97
N TRP A 69 22.43 6.72 -1.19
CA TRP A 69 21.03 6.35 -1.49
C TRP A 69 20.59 6.85 -2.86
N LEU A 70 20.78 8.13 -3.15
CA LEU A 70 20.41 8.68 -4.47
C LEU A 70 21.20 8.05 -5.61
N LYS A 71 22.46 7.65 -5.36
CA LYS A 71 23.25 6.90 -6.34
C LYS A 71 22.78 5.49 -6.59
N TYR A 72 22.17 4.81 -5.61
CA TYR A 72 21.56 3.50 -5.86
C TYR A 72 20.49 3.63 -6.95
N ILE A 73 19.64 4.63 -6.83
CA ILE A 73 18.59 4.94 -7.79
C ILE A 73 19.20 5.35 -9.15
N GLU A 74 20.13 6.31 -9.14
CA GLU A 74 20.82 6.78 -10.36
C GLU A 74 21.47 5.64 -11.15
N ASN A 75 22.07 4.67 -10.45
CA ASN A 75 22.75 3.54 -11.06
C ASN A 75 21.83 2.34 -11.37
N GLY A 76 20.53 2.41 -11.04
CA GLY A 76 19.59 1.30 -11.18
C GLY A 76 19.97 0.07 -10.33
N VAL A 77 20.60 0.29 -9.17
CA VAL A 77 20.90 -0.76 -8.20
C VAL A 77 19.74 -0.86 -7.23
N PRO A 78 19.15 -2.05 -7.01
CA PRO A 78 18.05 -2.21 -6.07
C PRO A 78 18.38 -1.67 -4.68
N LEU A 79 17.46 -0.85 -4.15
CA LEU A 79 17.51 -0.44 -2.76
C LEU A 79 17.21 -1.64 -1.87
N ASN A 80 17.82 -1.66 -0.70
CA ASN A 80 17.63 -2.69 0.31
C ASN A 80 17.42 -2.01 1.67
N ASP A 81 16.86 -2.76 2.61
CA ASP A 81 16.53 -2.26 3.94
C ASP A 81 17.72 -1.65 4.68
N TYR A 82 18.96 -2.11 4.46
CA TYR A 82 20.12 -1.55 5.15
C TYR A 82 20.41 -0.11 4.72
N VAL A 83 20.30 0.21 3.42
CA VAL A 83 20.43 1.60 2.93
C VAL A 83 19.28 2.44 3.46
N ILE A 84 18.05 1.94 3.34
CA ILE A 84 16.84 2.66 3.75
C ILE A 84 16.87 2.98 5.25
N ASN A 85 17.20 2.00 6.09
CA ASN A 85 17.33 2.19 7.53
C ASN A 85 18.46 3.16 7.87
N ALA A 86 19.63 3.03 7.25
CA ALA A 86 20.74 3.95 7.49
C ALA A 86 20.40 5.41 7.08
N VAL A 87 19.63 5.60 6.02
CA VAL A 87 19.11 6.93 5.63
C VAL A 87 18.09 7.41 6.65
N ALA A 88 17.13 6.57 7.04
CA ALA A 88 16.11 6.88 8.03
C ALA A 88 16.72 7.28 9.38
N ASP A 89 17.83 6.66 9.79
CA ASP A 89 18.49 6.97 11.06
C ASP A 89 19.27 8.29 11.00
N LYS A 90 20.00 8.54 9.91
CA LYS A 90 21.05 9.57 9.89
C LYS A 90 20.69 10.83 9.13
N VAL A 91 19.85 10.73 8.10
CA VAL A 91 19.52 11.89 7.27
C VAL A 91 18.44 12.72 7.99
N PRO A 92 18.63 14.04 8.13
CA PRO A 92 17.64 14.90 8.74
C PRO A 92 16.29 14.84 8.00
N VAL A 93 15.18 14.85 8.75
CA VAL A 93 13.81 14.83 8.20
C VAL A 93 13.63 15.87 7.10
N GLY A 94 14.07 17.12 7.34
CA GLY A 94 13.90 18.20 6.38
C GLY A 94 14.62 17.97 5.04
N GLU A 95 15.69 17.19 5.03
CA GLU A 95 16.42 16.86 3.80
C GLU A 95 15.71 15.78 2.96
N ILE A 96 15.05 14.83 3.61
CA ILE A 96 14.22 13.82 2.95
C ILE A 96 12.92 14.48 2.48
N ALA A 97 12.29 15.29 3.34
CA ALA A 97 11.06 16.00 3.02
C ALA A 97 11.20 16.94 1.80
N ALA A 98 12.39 17.54 1.59
CA ALA A 98 12.66 18.36 0.43
C ALA A 98 12.61 17.59 -0.92
N LEU A 99 12.79 16.26 -0.87
CA LEU A 99 12.71 15.39 -2.05
C LEU A 99 11.26 15.02 -2.41
N LEU A 100 10.30 15.20 -1.49
CA LEU A 100 8.88 14.95 -1.72
C LEU A 100 8.23 16.11 -2.49
N ASN A 101 8.61 16.25 -3.76
CA ASN A 101 8.10 17.25 -4.68
C ASN A 101 7.78 16.65 -6.05
N GLU A 102 6.88 17.29 -6.81
CA GLU A 102 6.33 16.72 -8.04
C GLU A 102 7.31 16.65 -9.23
N ASP A 103 8.50 17.23 -9.10
CA ASP A 103 9.56 17.18 -10.12
C ASP A 103 10.63 16.13 -9.80
N ALA A 104 10.53 15.43 -8.66
CA ALA A 104 11.44 14.36 -8.30
C ALA A 104 11.15 13.07 -9.10
N ASP A 105 12.20 12.26 -9.27
CA ASP A 105 12.09 10.94 -9.90
C ASP A 105 11.17 10.01 -9.10
N GLU A 106 10.46 9.11 -9.79
CA GLU A 106 9.49 8.18 -9.18
C GLU A 106 10.13 7.31 -8.09
N GLU A 107 11.31 6.74 -8.34
CA GLU A 107 12.01 5.88 -7.38
C GLU A 107 12.52 6.68 -6.18
N VAL A 108 12.87 7.96 -6.39
CA VAL A 108 13.21 8.88 -5.30
C VAL A 108 11.99 9.15 -4.43
N LEU A 109 10.82 9.38 -5.02
CA LEU A 109 9.58 9.60 -4.27
C LEU A 109 9.18 8.34 -3.47
N LEU A 110 9.16 7.18 -4.11
CA LEU A 110 8.78 5.91 -3.46
C LEU A 110 9.71 5.60 -2.28
N SER A 111 11.02 5.66 -2.49
CA SER A 111 11.97 5.41 -1.40
C SER A 111 11.93 6.50 -0.31
N ALA A 112 11.70 7.77 -0.66
CA ALA A 112 11.52 8.83 0.33
C ALA A 112 10.27 8.61 1.19
N ILE A 113 9.15 8.16 0.59
CA ILE A 113 7.93 7.78 1.32
C ILE A 113 8.23 6.64 2.28
N GLU A 114 8.91 5.60 1.80
CA GLU A 114 9.32 4.43 2.60
C GLU A 114 10.22 4.81 3.81
N ILE A 115 11.15 5.74 3.59
CA ILE A 115 12.03 6.28 4.64
C ILE A 115 11.21 7.09 5.64
N MET A 116 10.30 7.95 5.16
CA MET A 116 9.47 8.79 6.03
C MET A 116 8.49 7.95 6.86
N ARG A 117 7.99 6.83 6.32
CA ARG A 117 7.18 5.85 7.04
C ARG A 117 7.88 5.25 8.25
N ARG A 118 9.19 4.96 8.12
CA ARG A 118 10.02 4.50 9.24
C ARG A 118 10.41 5.62 10.20
N LYS A 119 10.51 6.85 9.70
CA LYS A 119 11.09 7.99 10.44
C LYS A 119 10.05 8.90 11.08
N ASP A 120 9.24 9.59 10.29
CA ASP A 120 8.25 10.58 10.76
C ASP A 120 7.26 10.99 9.66
N THR A 121 6.29 10.13 9.32
CA THR A 121 5.24 10.44 8.33
C THR A 121 4.47 11.72 8.66
N LYS A 122 4.24 12.02 9.95
CA LYS A 122 3.43 13.18 10.37
C LYS A 122 4.03 14.50 9.92
N SER A 123 5.37 14.57 9.83
CA SER A 123 6.07 15.77 9.39
C SER A 123 5.86 16.12 7.90
N VAL A 124 5.47 15.14 7.07
CA VAL A 124 5.39 15.28 5.60
C VAL A 124 3.98 15.17 5.03
N VAL A 125 2.96 15.06 5.89
CA VAL A 125 1.55 14.98 5.50
C VAL A 125 1.14 16.08 4.50
N ASN A 126 1.63 17.32 4.66
CA ASN A 126 1.31 18.38 3.71
C ASN A 126 1.92 18.12 2.33
N SER A 127 3.18 17.68 2.26
CA SER A 127 3.84 17.32 1.00
C SER A 127 3.11 16.16 0.32
N TYR A 128 2.66 15.17 1.09
CA TYR A 128 1.85 14.06 0.59
C TYR A 128 0.54 14.54 -0.04
N ILE A 129 -0.19 15.43 0.62
CA ILE A 129 -1.40 16.03 0.05
C ILE A 129 -1.06 16.82 -1.22
N ASP A 130 0.05 17.55 -1.26
CA ASP A 130 0.47 18.27 -2.48
C ASP A 130 0.74 17.31 -3.65
N LEU A 131 1.46 16.21 -3.41
CA LEU A 131 1.75 15.17 -4.41
C LEU A 131 0.49 14.42 -4.85
N LEU A 132 -0.42 14.12 -3.93
CA LEU A 132 -1.70 13.45 -4.20
C LEU A 132 -2.49 14.18 -5.28
N PHE A 133 -2.53 15.51 -5.21
CA PHE A 133 -3.23 16.36 -6.16
C PHE A 133 -2.38 16.81 -7.35
N SER A 134 -1.09 16.44 -7.40
CA SER A 134 -0.25 16.73 -8.56
C SER A 134 -0.68 15.88 -9.76
N LYS A 135 -0.60 16.48 -10.96
CA LYS A 135 -0.82 15.77 -12.24
C LYS A 135 0.45 15.15 -12.81
N LYS A 136 1.62 15.48 -12.25
CA LYS A 136 2.92 14.95 -12.69
C LYS A 136 3.26 13.63 -12.00
N VAL A 137 2.76 13.44 -10.80
CA VAL A 137 2.99 12.25 -9.98
C VAL A 137 2.16 11.07 -10.50
N CYS A 138 2.79 9.91 -10.67
CA CYS A 138 2.16 8.69 -11.14
C CYS A 138 1.22 8.05 -10.08
N HIS A 139 0.46 7.03 -10.47
CA HIS A 139 -0.46 6.36 -9.55
C HIS A 139 0.25 5.56 -8.45
N HIS A 140 1.37 4.89 -8.73
CA HIS A 140 2.09 4.10 -7.71
C HIS A 140 2.51 4.94 -6.50
N VAL A 141 3.06 6.13 -6.73
CA VAL A 141 3.42 7.07 -5.66
C VAL A 141 2.19 7.52 -4.88
N LYS A 142 1.06 7.74 -5.58
CA LYS A 142 -0.20 8.12 -4.92
C LYS A 142 -0.76 6.99 -4.08
N ASP A 143 -0.66 5.75 -4.52
CA ASP A 143 -1.15 4.58 -3.78
C ASP A 143 -0.39 4.44 -2.44
N GLU A 144 0.94 4.59 -2.46
CA GLU A 144 1.75 4.61 -1.22
C GLU A 144 1.38 5.77 -0.28
N ILE A 145 1.09 6.94 -0.85
CA ILE A 145 0.64 8.12 -0.08
C ILE A 145 -0.75 7.89 0.52
N VAL A 146 -1.67 7.28 -0.24
CA VAL A 146 -3.03 6.98 0.23
C VAL A 146 -2.97 6.07 1.45
N GLU A 147 -2.17 5.02 1.41
CA GLU A 147 -1.98 4.11 2.54
C GLU A 147 -1.59 4.89 3.80
N ASP A 148 -0.58 5.75 3.71
CA ASP A 148 -0.11 6.56 4.84
C ASP A 148 -1.17 7.57 5.33
N LEU A 149 -1.90 8.21 4.41
CA LEU A 149 -2.93 9.19 4.75
C LEU A 149 -4.18 8.55 5.36
N CYS A 150 -4.50 7.31 5.01
CA CYS A 150 -5.60 6.55 5.62
C CYS A 150 -5.39 6.36 7.13
N TYR A 151 -4.15 6.14 7.58
CA TYR A 151 -3.84 6.01 9.02
C TYR A 151 -4.03 7.30 9.83
N CYS A 152 -4.07 8.46 9.16
CA CYS A 152 -4.27 9.77 9.80
C CYS A 152 -5.43 10.57 9.16
N ALA A 153 -6.43 9.87 8.62
CA ALA A 153 -7.50 10.45 7.81
C ALA A 153 -8.22 11.61 8.52
N ASP A 154 -8.54 11.47 9.81
CA ASP A 154 -9.19 12.52 10.62
C ASP A 154 -8.37 13.82 10.67
N ASP A 155 -7.03 13.72 10.70
CA ASP A 155 -6.13 14.88 10.79
C ASP A 155 -5.98 15.63 9.45
N VAL A 156 -6.26 14.94 8.34
CA VAL A 156 -6.02 15.45 6.98
C VAL A 156 -7.30 15.79 6.21
N ALA A 157 -8.46 15.32 6.70
CA ALA A 157 -9.75 15.44 6.03
C ALA A 157 -10.07 16.86 5.58
N ASP A 158 -9.97 17.86 6.47
CA ASP A 158 -10.29 19.25 6.14
C ASP A 158 -9.39 19.83 5.04
N LYS A 159 -8.10 19.44 5.02
CA LYS A 159 -7.15 19.87 3.98
C LYS A 159 -7.49 19.25 2.64
N ILE A 160 -7.81 17.96 2.61
CA ILE A 160 -8.22 17.25 1.39
C ILE A 160 -9.55 17.82 0.87
N LEU A 161 -10.53 17.99 1.74
CA LEU A 161 -11.85 18.55 1.41
C LEU A 161 -11.76 19.98 0.86
N SER A 162 -10.76 20.76 1.26
CA SER A 162 -10.54 22.11 0.71
C SER A 162 -10.03 22.13 -0.73
N ARG A 163 -9.55 20.99 -1.25
CA ARG A 163 -8.93 20.86 -2.58
C ARG A 163 -9.75 20.06 -3.59
N VAL A 164 -10.83 19.42 -3.14
CA VAL A 164 -11.67 18.55 -3.97
C VAL A 164 -13.04 19.17 -4.20
N ASP A 165 -13.56 19.05 -5.42
CA ASP A 165 -14.98 19.25 -5.67
C ASP A 165 -15.71 17.94 -5.33
N GLU A 166 -16.68 18.01 -4.41
CA GLU A 166 -17.47 16.86 -3.97
C GLU A 166 -18.12 16.09 -5.13
N LYS A 167 -18.42 16.76 -6.25
CA LYS A 167 -19.04 16.15 -7.43
C LYS A 167 -18.06 15.41 -8.34
N SER A 168 -16.76 15.61 -8.15
CA SER A 168 -15.71 15.05 -9.00
C SER A 168 -14.54 14.48 -8.21
N ALA A 169 -14.72 14.15 -6.94
CA ALA A 169 -13.74 13.42 -6.16
C ALA A 169 -13.47 12.06 -6.81
N ASP A 170 -12.20 11.72 -6.99
CA ASP A 170 -11.81 10.41 -7.51
C ASP A 170 -11.78 9.35 -6.39
N GLY A 171 -11.55 8.09 -6.79
CA GLY A 171 -11.50 6.96 -5.85
C GLY A 171 -10.38 7.09 -4.81
N THR A 172 -9.23 7.63 -5.21
CA THR A 172 -8.06 7.87 -4.36
C THR A 172 -8.42 8.80 -3.19
N VAL A 173 -9.10 9.91 -3.46
CA VAL A 173 -9.60 10.82 -2.42
C VAL A 173 -10.71 10.16 -1.59
N ALA A 174 -11.63 9.45 -2.23
CA ALA A 174 -12.71 8.76 -1.53
C ALA A 174 -12.19 7.71 -0.54
N GLU A 175 -11.12 6.99 -0.88
CA GLU A 175 -10.48 5.99 0.00
C GLU A 175 -9.96 6.60 1.29
N ILE A 176 -9.19 7.69 1.20
CA ILE A 176 -8.68 8.40 2.38
C ILE A 176 -9.85 8.91 3.22
N LEU A 177 -10.83 9.55 2.59
CA LEU A 177 -11.97 10.12 3.30
C LEU A 177 -12.87 9.05 3.94
N SER A 178 -12.90 7.83 3.38
CA SER A 178 -13.62 6.70 3.97
C SER A 178 -13.04 6.25 5.32
N ASN A 179 -11.78 6.57 5.61
CA ASN A 179 -11.12 6.22 6.87
C ASN A 179 -11.37 7.24 7.99
N VAL A 180 -11.98 8.39 7.68
CA VAL A 180 -12.31 9.44 8.65
C VAL A 180 -13.36 8.93 9.63
N LYS A 181 -13.09 9.05 10.94
CA LYS A 181 -14.02 8.61 12.00
C LYS A 181 -14.97 9.71 12.42
N LYS A 182 -14.56 10.98 12.30
CA LYS A 182 -15.42 12.13 12.55
C LYS A 182 -16.39 12.34 11.39
N LYS A 183 -17.69 12.14 11.65
CA LYS A 183 -18.72 12.28 10.62
C LYS A 183 -18.79 13.71 10.08
N ASP A 184 -18.75 13.83 8.76
CA ASP A 184 -18.86 15.06 7.97
C ASP A 184 -19.79 14.83 6.76
N ASP A 185 -20.78 15.71 6.60
CA ASP A 185 -21.74 15.59 5.51
C ASP A 185 -21.10 15.72 4.11
N ARG A 186 -19.96 16.42 3.98
CA ARG A 186 -19.21 16.54 2.72
C ARG A 186 -18.63 15.20 2.29
N ILE A 187 -18.05 14.47 3.25
CA ILE A 187 -17.49 13.13 3.01
C ILE A 187 -18.60 12.17 2.61
N LYS A 188 -19.70 12.16 3.37
CA LYS A 188 -20.88 11.36 3.04
C LYS A 188 -21.36 11.60 1.61
N ARG A 189 -21.44 12.87 1.18
CA ARG A 189 -21.86 13.23 -0.19
C ARG A 189 -20.87 12.73 -1.25
N ILE A 190 -19.57 12.78 -0.99
CA ILE A 190 -18.54 12.21 -1.88
C ILE A 190 -18.74 10.70 -2.05
N LEU A 191 -18.84 9.96 -0.93
CA LEU A 191 -18.96 8.50 -0.97
C LEU A 191 -20.27 8.04 -1.63
N LEU A 192 -21.40 8.65 -1.27
CA LEU A 192 -22.70 8.35 -1.90
C LEU A 192 -22.75 8.82 -3.36
N GLY A 193 -22.09 9.92 -3.70
CA GLY A 193 -21.94 10.41 -5.07
C GLY A 193 -21.23 9.39 -5.94
N GLY A 194 -20.10 8.86 -5.47
CA GLY A 194 -19.35 7.83 -6.16
C GLY A 194 -20.12 6.52 -6.33
N LEU A 195 -20.84 6.06 -5.29
CA LEU A 195 -21.74 4.91 -5.37
C LEU A 195 -22.76 5.06 -6.51
N LYS A 196 -23.38 6.25 -6.63
CA LYS A 196 -24.42 6.55 -7.62
C LYS A 196 -23.93 6.58 -9.08
N THR A 197 -22.61 6.60 -9.31
CA THR A 197 -22.05 6.51 -10.67
C THR A 197 -22.19 5.13 -11.32
N LYS A 198 -22.55 4.10 -10.53
CA LYS A 198 -22.68 2.67 -10.93
C LYS A 198 -21.40 1.98 -11.42
N ASN A 199 -20.32 2.70 -11.73
CA ASN A 199 -19.10 2.10 -12.28
C ASN A 199 -18.25 1.35 -11.26
N LYS A 200 -18.36 1.69 -9.98
CA LYS A 200 -17.51 1.21 -8.88
C LYS A 200 -18.33 0.85 -7.64
N VAL A 201 -19.50 0.22 -7.83
CA VAL A 201 -20.42 -0.10 -6.72
C VAL A 201 -19.74 -0.93 -5.62
N PRO A 202 -18.97 -2.01 -5.90
CA PRO A 202 -18.25 -2.75 -4.87
C PRO A 202 -17.30 -1.88 -4.03
N GLU A 203 -16.46 -1.09 -4.69
CA GLU A 203 -15.45 -0.22 -4.06
C GLU A 203 -16.11 0.82 -3.13
N TYR A 204 -17.11 1.56 -3.64
CA TYR A 204 -17.82 2.55 -2.83
C TYR A 204 -18.70 1.94 -1.74
N SER A 205 -19.16 0.69 -1.91
CA SER A 205 -19.84 -0.04 -0.83
C SER A 205 -18.87 -0.33 0.32
N ALA A 206 -17.64 -0.76 0.02
CA ALA A 206 -16.60 -0.95 1.02
C ALA A 206 -16.20 0.37 1.72
N TYR A 207 -16.05 1.46 0.96
CA TYR A 207 -15.77 2.78 1.53
C TYR A 207 -16.89 3.26 2.48
N LEU A 208 -18.16 3.02 2.14
CA LEU A 208 -19.28 3.39 3.02
C LEU A 208 -19.30 2.56 4.31
N VAL A 209 -18.93 1.28 4.26
CA VAL A 209 -18.76 0.44 5.48
C VAL A 209 -17.62 0.98 6.34
N ASN A 210 -16.47 1.29 5.73
CA ASN A 210 -15.32 1.80 6.46
C ASN A 210 -15.58 3.17 7.13
N TYR A 211 -16.36 4.00 6.45
CA TYR A 211 -16.80 5.30 6.95
C TYR A 211 -17.83 5.17 8.07
N ASP A 212 -18.57 4.06 8.15
CA ASP A 212 -19.39 3.65 9.30
C ASP A 212 -20.41 4.72 9.75
N ASP A 213 -21.16 5.28 8.80
CA ASP A 213 -22.21 6.28 9.05
C ASP A 213 -23.59 5.72 8.66
N GLU A 214 -24.35 5.26 9.66
CA GLU A 214 -25.71 4.72 9.48
C GLU A 214 -26.65 5.69 8.75
N SER A 215 -26.38 7.00 8.77
CA SER A 215 -27.19 7.97 8.01
C SER A 215 -27.13 7.76 6.49
N CYS A 216 -26.15 7.00 5.99
CA CYS A 216 -26.04 6.59 4.58
C CYS A 216 -27.08 5.52 4.18
N LEU A 217 -27.61 4.75 5.14
CA LEU A 217 -28.43 3.56 4.88
C LEU A 217 -29.64 3.85 3.99
N ALA A 218 -30.34 4.95 4.24
CA ALA A 218 -31.55 5.30 3.48
C ALA A 218 -31.24 5.49 1.98
N GLU A 219 -30.11 6.13 1.66
CA GLU A 219 -29.69 6.35 0.27
C GLU A 219 -29.15 5.06 -0.37
N MET A 220 -28.43 4.23 0.39
CA MET A 220 -27.95 2.93 -0.07
C MET A 220 -29.11 1.98 -0.40
N LEU A 221 -30.11 1.88 0.49
CA LEU A 221 -31.32 1.09 0.28
C LEU A 221 -32.13 1.58 -0.93
N ALA A 222 -32.23 2.90 -1.12
CA ALA A 222 -32.90 3.48 -2.28
C ALA A 222 -32.14 3.21 -3.60
N PHE A 223 -30.81 3.08 -3.54
CA PHE A 223 -29.97 2.81 -4.70
C PHE A 223 -29.90 1.32 -5.08
N LEU A 224 -30.02 0.40 -4.12
CA LEU A 224 -29.91 -1.05 -4.33
C LEU A 224 -30.75 -1.60 -5.50
N PRO A 225 -32.02 -1.18 -5.71
CA PRO A 225 -32.82 -1.64 -6.86
C PRO A 225 -32.30 -1.18 -8.22
N MET A 226 -31.42 -0.19 -8.27
CA MET A 226 -30.83 0.37 -9.49
C MET A 226 -29.55 -0.36 -9.93
N VAL A 227 -29.09 -1.34 -9.15
CA VAL A 227 -27.91 -2.15 -9.44
C VAL A 227 -28.33 -3.34 -10.28
N ASP A 228 -27.68 -3.54 -11.43
CA ASP A 228 -28.14 -4.50 -12.45
C ASP A 228 -27.40 -5.85 -12.39
N ASP A 229 -26.13 -5.86 -11.97
CA ASP A 229 -25.30 -7.06 -11.91
C ASP A 229 -25.25 -7.69 -10.52
N TYR A 230 -25.00 -9.00 -10.49
CA TYR A 230 -25.01 -9.79 -9.25
C TYR A 230 -23.91 -9.38 -8.26
N VAL A 231 -22.70 -9.07 -8.75
CA VAL A 231 -21.54 -8.77 -7.88
C VAL A 231 -21.80 -7.46 -7.14
N SER A 232 -22.12 -6.40 -7.87
CA SER A 232 -22.46 -5.10 -7.29
C SER A 232 -23.65 -5.19 -6.33
N TYR A 233 -24.68 -5.98 -6.67
CA TYR A 233 -25.83 -6.17 -5.78
C TYR A 233 -25.43 -6.84 -4.47
N LYS A 234 -24.63 -7.91 -4.54
CA LYS A 234 -24.16 -8.67 -3.38
C LYS A 234 -23.31 -7.78 -2.46
N GLU A 235 -22.34 -7.06 -3.03
CA GLU A 235 -21.44 -6.18 -2.26
C GLU A 235 -22.20 -5.04 -1.58
N LEU A 236 -23.13 -4.38 -2.30
CA LEU A 236 -23.94 -3.32 -1.71
C LEU A 236 -24.90 -3.86 -0.64
N LYS A 237 -25.50 -5.03 -0.85
CA LYS A 237 -26.33 -5.68 0.16
C LYS A 237 -25.52 -5.97 1.43
N MET A 238 -24.34 -6.57 1.29
CA MET A 238 -23.44 -6.86 2.42
C MET A 238 -23.03 -5.58 3.16
N ALA A 239 -22.76 -4.50 2.43
CA ALA A 239 -22.45 -3.20 3.03
C ALA A 239 -23.64 -2.61 3.81
N ILE A 240 -24.85 -2.68 3.27
CA ILE A 240 -26.08 -2.25 3.97
C ILE A 240 -26.26 -3.06 5.27
N GLU A 241 -26.08 -4.38 5.21
CA GLU A 241 -26.20 -5.26 6.37
C GLU A 241 -25.11 -5.01 7.43
N ALA A 242 -23.86 -4.75 6.99
CA ALA A 242 -22.75 -4.40 7.87
C ALA A 242 -23.00 -3.09 8.65
N LEU A 243 -23.68 -2.12 8.03
CA LEU A 243 -24.11 -0.87 8.65
C LEU A 243 -25.40 -1.02 9.49
N GLY A 244 -25.91 -2.24 9.70
CA GLY A 244 -27.11 -2.51 10.50
C GLY A 244 -28.44 -2.39 9.76
N GLY A 245 -28.41 -2.19 8.44
CA GLY A 245 -29.59 -2.24 7.59
C GLY A 245 -30.10 -3.67 7.35
N SER A 246 -31.31 -3.78 6.80
CA SER A 246 -31.89 -5.07 6.39
C SER A 246 -32.39 -4.97 4.97
N VAL A 247 -31.98 -5.93 4.13
CA VAL A 247 -32.42 -6.06 2.75
C VAL A 247 -33.36 -7.26 2.64
N THR A 248 -34.63 -7.00 2.38
CA THR A 248 -35.64 -8.05 2.16
C THR A 248 -35.92 -8.26 0.68
N GLY A 249 -36.14 -9.51 0.30
CA GLY A 249 -36.56 -9.90 -1.05
C GLY A 249 -35.44 -10.53 -1.85
N ASP A 250 -35.82 -11.51 -2.66
CA ASP A 250 -34.92 -12.22 -3.56
C ASP A 250 -34.94 -11.54 -4.94
N ARG A 251 -33.76 -11.46 -5.56
CA ARG A 251 -33.61 -11.02 -6.95
C ARG A 251 -33.12 -12.19 -7.79
N ASP A 252 -33.69 -12.31 -8.98
CA ASP A 252 -33.26 -13.32 -9.93
C ASP A 252 -32.04 -12.83 -10.72
N PHE A 253 -30.90 -13.47 -10.50
CA PHE A 253 -29.65 -13.28 -11.25
C PHE A 253 -29.29 -14.50 -12.10
N SER A 254 -30.24 -15.39 -12.38
CA SER A 254 -30.01 -16.65 -13.11
C SER A 254 -29.38 -16.46 -14.50
N GLN A 255 -29.54 -15.27 -15.10
CA GLN A 255 -28.96 -14.90 -16.40
C GLN A 255 -27.65 -14.11 -16.28
N ASP A 256 -27.21 -13.74 -15.08
CA ASP A 256 -25.96 -13.01 -14.84
C ASP A 256 -24.77 -13.96 -14.96
N LYS A 257 -23.78 -13.58 -15.79
CA LYS A 257 -22.60 -14.41 -16.06
C LYS A 257 -21.75 -14.65 -14.82
N ASN A 258 -21.62 -13.65 -13.95
CA ASN A 258 -20.85 -13.76 -12.72
C ASN A 258 -21.60 -14.62 -11.71
N TYR A 259 -22.93 -14.49 -11.60
CA TYR A 259 -23.76 -15.37 -10.78
C TYR A 259 -23.58 -16.84 -11.15
N ILE A 260 -23.70 -17.16 -12.45
CA ILE A 260 -23.53 -18.54 -12.95
C ILE A 260 -22.13 -19.08 -12.61
N ARG A 261 -21.08 -18.28 -12.85
CA ARG A 261 -19.69 -18.68 -12.56
C ARG A 261 -19.45 -18.94 -11.08
N ILE A 262 -19.92 -18.05 -10.21
CA ILE A 262 -19.76 -18.18 -8.76
C ILE A 262 -20.49 -19.42 -8.25
N LYS A 263 -21.74 -19.64 -8.67
CA LYS A 263 -22.52 -20.82 -8.27
C LYS A 263 -21.92 -22.13 -8.77
N ALA A 264 -21.35 -22.15 -9.96
CA ALA A 264 -20.64 -23.32 -10.46
C ALA A 264 -19.41 -23.65 -9.59
N ALA A 265 -18.61 -22.64 -9.23
CA ALA A 265 -17.43 -22.82 -8.38
C ALA A 265 -17.79 -23.28 -6.95
N GLU A 266 -18.83 -22.72 -6.33
CA GLU A 266 -19.33 -23.13 -5.01
C GLU A 266 -19.72 -24.63 -5.02
N ASN A 267 -20.48 -25.07 -6.02
CA ASN A 267 -20.89 -26.47 -6.17
C ASN A 267 -19.71 -27.45 -6.41
N ASP A 268 -18.61 -26.98 -6.98
CA ASP A 268 -17.41 -27.79 -7.21
C ASP A 268 -16.52 -27.90 -5.95
N ILE A 269 -16.57 -26.92 -5.05
CA ILE A 269 -15.89 -26.96 -3.74
C ILE A 269 -16.60 -27.98 -2.84
N ASP A 270 -17.93 -27.93 -2.77
CA ASP A 270 -18.72 -28.87 -1.95
C ASP A 270 -18.50 -30.33 -2.37
N LYS A 271 -18.30 -30.60 -3.66
CA LYS A 271 -17.99 -31.95 -4.18
C LYS A 271 -16.56 -32.42 -3.94
N LYS A 272 -15.62 -31.53 -3.61
CA LYS A 272 -14.21 -31.86 -3.32
C LYS A 272 -13.92 -31.93 -1.82
N GLY A 273 -14.85 -31.46 -0.98
CA GLY A 273 -14.81 -31.56 0.47
C GLY A 273 -15.46 -32.83 1.05
N GLU A 274 -16.13 -33.63 0.22
CA GLU A 274 -16.63 -34.99 0.51
C GLU A 274 -15.64 -36.08 0.06
#